data_AF-A0A3D3ER04-F1
#
_entry.id   AF-A0A3D3ER04-F1
#
_cell.length_a   1.000
_cell.length_b   1.000
_cell.length_c   1.000
_cell.angle_alpha   90.00
_cell.angle_beta   90.00
_cell.angle_gamma   90.00
#
_symmetry.space_group_name_H-M   'P 1'
#
loop_
_entity.id
_entity.type
_entity.pdbx_description
1 polymer ?
#
loop_
_entity_poly.entity_id
_entity_poly.type
_entity_poly.pdbx_seq_one_letter_code
_entity_poly.pdbx_strand_id
1 'polypeptide(L)'
;MDKLKKLIKDFSLSYDIINLLLGMVLLIFLILVFRHPSNRLFLFIAFTSGGLMNIVNGLKYKKDPKRKNMGMSFILFGMIVILIGFLITV
;
A
#
# COMPACT_ATOMS: atom_id res chain seq x y z
N MET A 1 7.82 -11.46 -28.47
CA MET A 1 7.30 -10.27 -27.75
C MET A 1 6.15 -10.62 -26.79
N ASP A 2 5.38 -11.68 -27.06
CA ASP A 2 4.18 -12.03 -26.28
C ASP A 2 4.45 -12.62 -24.90
N LYS A 3 5.54 -13.39 -24.72
CA LYS A 3 5.91 -13.96 -23.41
C LYS A 3 6.23 -12.88 -22.36
N LEU A 4 6.92 -11.80 -22.78
CA LEU A 4 7.30 -10.69 -21.88
C LEU A 4 6.06 -9.89 -21.46
N LYS A 5 5.15 -9.60 -22.39
CA LYS A 5 3.87 -8.94 -22.09
C LYS A 5 3.01 -9.77 -21.14
N LYS A 6 2.99 -11.10 -21.31
CA LYS A 6 2.26 -12.01 -20.41
C LYS A 6 2.82 -11.98 -18.99
N LEU A 7 4.14 -12.12 -18.83
CA LEU A 7 4.84 -12.03 -17.55
C LEU A 7 4.59 -10.69 -16.83
N ILE A 8 4.68 -9.57 -17.54
CA ILE A 8 4.42 -8.24 -16.96
C ILE A 8 2.95 -8.12 -16.50
N LYS A 9 2.02 -8.66 -17.29
CA LYS A 9 0.59 -8.64 -16.99
C LYS A 9 0.28 -9.50 -15.75
N ASP A 10 0.82 -10.71 -15.67
CA ASP A 10 0.59 -11.62 -14.54
C ASP A 10 1.17 -11.06 -13.24
N PHE A 11 2.39 -10.50 -13.29
CA PHE A 11 2.99 -9.82 -12.13
C PHE A 11 2.22 -8.57 -11.71
N SER A 12 1.74 -7.76 -12.66
CA SER A 12 0.88 -6.60 -12.36
C SER A 12 -0.38 -7.06 -11.62
N LEU A 13 -1.00 -8.14 -12.08
CA LEU A 13 -2.21 -8.69 -11.51
C LEU A 13 -2.01 -9.10 -10.04
N SER A 14 -0.85 -9.70 -9.71
CA SER A 14 -0.52 -10.04 -8.32
C SER A 14 -0.48 -8.83 -7.40
N TYR A 15 0.13 -7.72 -7.83
CA TYR A 15 0.17 -6.49 -7.02
C TYR A 15 -1.21 -5.87 -6.84
N ASP A 16 -2.04 -5.93 -7.88
CA ASP A 16 -3.41 -5.40 -7.83
C ASP A 16 -4.29 -6.20 -6.86
N ILE A 17 -4.15 -7.52 -6.83
CA ILE A 17 -4.84 -8.39 -5.85
C ILE A 17 -4.39 -8.08 -4.42
N ILE A 18 -3.08 -7.92 -4.19
CA ILE A 18 -2.55 -7.58 -2.86
C ILE A 18 -3.12 -6.22 -2.41
N ASN A 19 -3.14 -5.23 -3.30
CA ASN A 19 -3.70 -3.92 -2.98
C ASN A 19 -5.21 -3.94 -2.75
N LEU A 20 -5.95 -4.80 -3.46
CA LEU A 20 -7.37 -4.99 -3.21
C LEU A 20 -7.60 -5.52 -1.79
N LEU A 21 -6.86 -6.55 -1.38
CA LEU A 21 -6.95 -7.12 -0.03
C LEU A 21 -6.56 -6.10 1.05
N LEU A 22 -5.45 -5.37 0.86
CA LEU A 22 -5.04 -4.31 1.77
C LEU A 22 -6.07 -3.17 1.84
N GLY A 23 -6.73 -2.85 0.71
CA GLY A 23 -7.82 -1.88 0.65
C GLY A 23 -9.05 -2.32 1.43
N MET A 24 -9.42 -3.60 1.37
CA MET A 24 -10.49 -4.16 2.20
C MET A 24 -10.15 -4.05 3.69
N VAL A 25 -8.92 -4.42 4.07
CA VAL A 25 -8.43 -4.28 5.45
C VAL A 25 -8.50 -2.82 5.89
N LEU A 26 -7.99 -1.89 5.08
CA LEU A 26 -8.03 -0.46 5.35
C LEU A 26 -9.46 0.04 5.60
N LEU A 27 -10.42 -0.33 4.75
CA LEU A 27 -11.82 0.09 4.90
C LEU A 27 -12.43 -0.43 6.21
N ILE A 28 -12.20 -1.70 6.55
CA ILE A 28 -12.67 -2.29 7.81
C ILE A 28 -12.10 -1.52 9.01
N PHE A 29 -10.79 -1.26 9.01
CA PHE A 29 -10.15 -0.56 10.13
C PHE A 29 -10.52 0.92 10.20
N LEU A 30 -10.77 1.59 9.07
CA LEU A 30 -11.31 2.96 9.08
C LEU A 30 -12.68 3.02 9.77
N ILE A 31 -13.58 2.08 9.46
CA ILE A 31 -14.89 1.98 10.14
C ILE A 31 -14.70 1.75 11.65
N LEU A 32 -13.76 0.89 12.02
CA LEU A 32 -13.45 0.62 13.43
C LEU A 32 -12.84 1.83 14.15
N VAL A 33 -12.03 2.64 13.48
CA VAL A 33 -11.49 3.91 14.02
C VAL A 33 -12.62 4.87 14.36
N PHE A 34 -13.60 5.04 13.47
CA PHE A 34 -14.75 5.92 13.75
C PHE A 34 -15.62 5.39 14.89
N ARG A 35 -15.75 4.06 15.02
CA ARG A 35 -16.54 3.44 16.09
C ARG A 35 -15.83 3.44 17.44
N HIS A 36 -14.50 3.35 17.45
CA HIS A 36 -13.67 3.28 18.66
C HIS A 36 -12.47 4.25 18.55
N PRO A 37 -12.71 5.57 18.60
CA PRO A 37 -11.68 6.58 18.33
C PRO A 37 -10.52 6.57 19.34
N SER A 38 -10.75 6.08 20.56
CA SER A 38 -9.72 5.94 21.58
C SER A 38 -8.75 4.77 21.32
N ASN A 39 -9.10 3.85 20.41
CA ASN A 39 -8.28 2.68 20.12
C ASN A 39 -7.21 3.00 19.08
N ARG A 40 -6.02 3.37 19.57
CA ARG A 40 -4.85 3.70 18.73
C ARG A 40 -4.38 2.54 17.85
N LEU A 41 -4.63 1.29 18.23
CA LEU A 41 -4.26 0.13 17.41
C LEU A 41 -5.02 0.09 16.08
N PHE A 42 -6.32 0.44 16.09
CA PHE A 42 -7.10 0.49 14.86
C PHE A 42 -6.59 1.57 13.90
N LEU A 43 -6.21 2.71 14.47
CA LEU A 43 -5.59 3.79 13.70
C LEU A 43 -4.25 3.34 13.11
N PHE A 44 -3.40 2.67 13.91
CA PHE A 44 -2.11 2.16 13.46
C PHE A 44 -2.25 1.17 12.30
N ILE A 45 -3.20 0.25 12.40
CA ILE A 45 -3.45 -0.73 11.34
C ILE A 45 -3.97 -0.05 10.08
N ALA A 46 -4.86 0.95 10.18
CA ALA A 46 -5.32 1.72 9.03
C ALA A 46 -4.16 2.44 8.31
N PHE A 47 -3.30 3.15 9.05
CA PHE A 47 -2.11 3.78 8.48
C PHE A 47 -1.15 2.76 7.86
N THR A 48 -0.93 1.63 8.54
CA THR A 48 -0.04 0.58 8.05
C THR A 48 -0.56 -0.04 6.76
N SER A 49 -1.86 -0.35 6.68
CA SER A 49 -2.49 -0.88 5.45
C SER A 49 -2.38 0.11 4.29
N GLY A 50 -2.71 1.40 4.51
CA GLY A 50 -2.59 2.43 3.47
C GLY A 50 -1.14 2.67 3.02
N GLY A 51 -0.20 2.65 3.96
CA GLY A 51 1.23 2.75 3.66
C GLY A 51 1.76 1.55 2.87
N LEU A 52 1.37 0.33 3.25
CA LEU A 52 1.71 -0.89 2.50
C LEU A 52 1.14 -0.85 1.09
N MET A 53 -0.08 -0.37 0.87
CA MET A 53 -0.64 -0.22 -0.48
C MET A 53 0.23 0.67 -1.38
N ASN A 54 0.73 1.77 -0.81
CA ASN A 54 1.64 2.67 -1.52
C ASN A 54 2.98 2.01 -1.83
N ILE A 55 3.54 1.23 -0.90
CA ILE A 55 4.77 0.46 -1.15
C ILE A 55 4.56 -0.57 -2.26
N VAL A 56 3.46 -1.33 -2.22
CA VAL A 56 3.10 -2.34 -3.22
C VAL A 56 2.93 -1.70 -4.61
N ASN A 57 2.23 -0.56 -4.69
CA ASN A 57 2.12 0.23 -5.93
C ASN A 57 3.49 0.72 -6.41
N GLY A 58 4.33 1.19 -5.50
CA GLY A 58 5.67 1.64 -5.84
C GLY A 58 6.58 0.53 -6.37
N LEU A 59 6.50 -0.68 -5.78
CA LEU A 59 7.18 -1.87 -6.29
C LEU A 59 6.69 -2.27 -7.69
N LYS A 60 5.38 -2.15 -7.95
CA LYS A 60 4.79 -2.36 -9.27
C LYS A 60 5.37 -1.39 -10.31
N TYR A 61 5.42 -0.09 -10.00
CA TYR A 61 5.95 0.93 -10.92
C TYR A 61 7.47 0.90 -11.07
N LYS A 62 8.20 0.48 -10.03
CA LYS A 62 9.67 0.37 -10.06
C LYS A 62 10.18 -0.61 -11.12
N LYS A 63 9.37 -1.60 -11.50
CA LYS A 63 9.71 -2.60 -12.53
C LYS A 63 9.77 -2.02 -13.94
N ASP A 64 9.05 -0.92 -14.21
CA ASP A 64 9.11 -0.24 -15.50
C ASP A 64 10.25 0.81 -15.46
N PRO A 65 11.29 0.68 -16.32
CA PRO A 65 12.40 1.63 -16.37
C PRO A 65 11.96 3.09 -16.53
N LYS A 66 10.84 3.33 -17.24
CA LYS A 66 10.31 4.69 -17.47
C LYS A 66 9.59 5.25 -16.24
N ARG A 67 9.13 4.39 -15.33
CA ARG A 67 8.37 4.78 -14.12
C ARG A 67 9.13 4.51 -12.83
N LYS A 68 10.42 4.17 -12.91
CA LYS A 68 11.25 3.82 -11.76
C LYS A 68 11.25 4.88 -10.66
N ASN A 69 11.40 6.16 -11.03
CA ASN A 69 11.40 7.28 -10.08
C ASN A 69 10.04 7.43 -9.39
N MET A 70 8.95 7.35 -10.16
CA MET A 70 7.59 7.34 -9.60
C MET A 70 7.43 6.17 -8.62
N GLY A 71 7.88 4.97 -8.98
CA GLY A 71 7.86 3.81 -8.09
C GLY A 71 8.60 4.04 -6.77
N MET A 72 9.79 4.65 -6.82
CA MET A 72 10.53 5.02 -5.61
C MET A 72 9.80 6.06 -4.76
N SER A 73 9.16 7.06 -5.38
CA SER A 73 8.35 8.05 -4.65
C SER A 73 7.17 7.41 -3.92
N PHE A 74 6.47 6.45 -4.55
CA PHE A 74 5.38 5.71 -3.90
C PHE A 74 5.86 4.86 -2.72
N ILE A 75 7.03 4.22 -2.85
CA ILE A 75 7.65 3.47 -1.73
C ILE A 75 7.98 4.41 -0.58
N LEU A 76 8.63 5.55 -0.86
CA LEU A 76 8.97 6.56 0.15
C LEU A 76 7.72 7.10 0.83
N PHE A 77 6.70 7.47 0.06
CA PHE A 77 5.43 7.96 0.60
C PHE A 77 4.76 6.90 1.49
N GLY A 78 4.74 5.64 1.07
CA GLY A 78 4.23 4.55 1.89
C GLY A 78 4.97 4.38 3.21
N MET A 79 6.31 4.47 3.21
CA MET A 79 7.11 4.45 4.43
C MET A 79 6.79 5.64 5.36
N ILE A 80 6.63 6.84 4.80
CA ILE A 80 6.24 8.03 5.57
C ILE A 80 4.86 7.84 6.21
N VAL A 81 3.88 7.30 5.48
CA VAL A 81 2.53 7.02 6.00
C VAL A 81 2.58 6.04 7.18
N ILE A 82 3.39 4.98 7.08
CA ILE A 82 3.58 4.03 8.19
C ILE A 82 4.24 4.71 9.38
N LEU A 83 5.28 5.52 9.15
CA LEU A 83 5.99 6.25 10.20
C LEU A 83 5.06 7.22 10.93
N ILE A 84 4.23 7.97 10.20
CA ILE A 84 3.20 8.85 10.78
C ILE A 84 2.24 8.04 11.63
N GLY A 85 1.75 6.91 11.10
CA GLY A 85 0.90 6.00 11.86
C GLY A 85 1.53 5.55 13.16
N PHE A 86 2.80 5.15 13.13
CA PHE A 86 3.57 4.76 14.32
C PHE A 86 3.69 5.90 15.34
N LEU A 87 4.10 7.10 14.89
CA LEU A 87 4.32 8.26 15.76
C LEU A 87 3.05 8.77 16.44
N ILE A 88 1.88 8.62 15.81
CA ILE A 88 0.59 9.04 16.38
C ILE A 88 0.04 8.01 17.37
N THR A 89 0.45 6.74 17.24
CA THR A 89 -0.19 5.63 17.97
C THR A 89 0.63 5.11 19.15
N VAL A 90 1.94 5.37 19.17
CA VAL A 90 2.80 5.34 20.36
C VAL A 90 2.50 6.55 21.23
#